data_AF-M5AD99-F1
#
_entry.id   AF-M5AD99-F1
#
_cell.length_a   1.000
_cell.length_b   1.000
_cell.length_c   1.000
_cell.angle_alpha   90.00
_cell.angle_beta   90.00
_cell.angle_gamma   90.00
#
_symmetry.space_group_name_H-M   'P 1'
#
loop_
_entity.id
_entity.type
_entity.pdbx_description
1 polymer ?
#
loop_
_entity_poly.entity_id
_entity_poly.type
_entity_poly.pdbx_seq_one_letter_code
_entity_poly.pdbx_strand_id
1 'polypeptide(L)'
;MTAERTVDNRAAVDVVRRYYHERHRQMNLAPADSDIVYELFLQAFHVQYELVQAAFKKGQIPATLAQQLQQEIVFDETGYIQNQQAFLS
;
A
#
# COMPACT_ATOMS: atom_id res chain seq x y z
N MET A 1 -4.93 34.43 -7.47
CA MET A 1 -3.51 34.78 -7.25
C MET A 1 -2.72 34.24 -8.43
N THR A 2 -2.37 35.09 -9.39
CA THR A 2 -1.58 34.75 -10.58
C THR A 2 -0.11 34.97 -10.28
N ALA A 3 0.63 33.91 -9.96
CA ALA A 3 2.09 33.98 -10.00
C ALA A 3 2.52 34.20 -11.46
N GLU A 4 3.09 35.36 -11.77
CA GLU A 4 3.58 35.67 -13.11
C GLU A 4 4.67 34.67 -13.52
N ARG A 5 4.50 34.06 -14.69
CA ARG A 5 5.42 33.06 -15.25
C ARG A 5 6.61 33.78 -15.90
N THR A 6 7.71 33.94 -15.17
CA THR A 6 8.99 34.48 -15.68
C THR A 6 9.82 33.36 -16.31
N VAL A 7 10.83 33.69 -17.13
CA VAL A 7 11.69 32.67 -17.80
C VAL A 7 12.41 31.79 -16.76
N ASP A 8 12.83 32.39 -15.64
CA ASP A 8 13.57 31.72 -14.58
C ASP A 8 12.70 30.79 -13.71
N ASN A 9 11.38 31.07 -13.60
CA ASN A 9 10.48 30.30 -12.74
C ASN A 9 9.66 29.23 -13.49
N ARG A 10 9.80 29.11 -14.82
CA ARG A 10 8.97 28.19 -15.64
C ARG A 10 9.06 26.75 -15.15
N ALA A 11 10.27 26.26 -14.91
CA ALA A 11 10.48 24.88 -14.46
C ALA A 11 9.82 24.62 -13.10
N ALA A 12 9.97 25.55 -12.14
CA ALA A 12 9.37 25.43 -10.81
C ALA A 12 7.84 25.50 -10.87
N VAL A 13 7.28 26.43 -11.67
CA VAL A 13 5.83 26.58 -11.87
C VAL A 13 5.24 25.33 -12.52
N ASP A 14 5.93 24.75 -13.51
CA ASP A 14 5.48 23.56 -14.22
C ASP A 14 5.52 22.31 -13.31
N VAL A 15 6.50 22.19 -12.41
CA VAL A 15 6.55 21.12 -11.40
C VAL A 15 5.40 21.24 -10.41
N VAL A 16 5.14 22.43 -9.86
CA VAL A 16 4.04 22.67 -8.92
C VAL A 16 2.69 22.41 -9.57
N ARG A 17 2.50 22.86 -10.81
CA ARG A 17 1.27 22.62 -11.57
C ARG A 17 1.07 21.14 -11.89
N ARG A 18 2.13 20.41 -12.26
CA ARG A 18 2.08 18.96 -12.48
C ARG A 18 1.70 18.23 -11.21
N TYR A 19 2.31 18.57 -10.08
CA TYR A 19 1.98 17.96 -8.79
C TYR A 19 0.54 18.25 -8.36
N TYR A 20 0.09 19.49 -8.54
CA TYR A 20 -1.30 19.88 -8.28
C TYR A 20 -2.28 19.11 -9.17
N HIS A 21 -2.03 19.03 -10.48
CA HIS A 21 -2.88 18.27 -11.40
C HIS A 21 -2.89 16.77 -11.08
N GLU A 22 -1.74 16.17 -10.74
CA GLU A 22 -1.67 14.74 -10.43
C GLU A 22 -2.44 14.41 -9.14
N ARG A 23 -2.25 15.23 -8.09
CA ARG A 23 -3.02 15.12 -6.85
C ARG A 23 -4.51 15.33 -7.10
N HIS A 24 -4.88 16.32 -7.89
CA HIS A 24 -6.28 16.60 -8.20
C HIS A 24 -6.92 15.51 -9.08
N ARG A 25 -6.14 14.86 -9.96
CA ARG A 25 -6.56 13.66 -10.68
C ARG A 25 -6.82 12.51 -9.72
N GLN A 26 -5.91 12.27 -8.77
CA GLN A 26 -6.09 11.26 -7.73
C GLN A 26 -7.30 11.53 -6.81
N MET A 27 -7.58 12.80 -6.51
CA MET A 27 -8.76 13.21 -5.73
C MET A 27 -10.08 13.07 -6.52
N ASN A 28 -10.02 13.10 -7.86
CA ASN A 28 -11.18 12.93 -8.75
C ASN A 28 -11.34 11.50 -9.27
N LEU A 29 -10.39 10.60 -8.98
CA LEU A 29 -10.60 9.17 -9.17
C LEU A 29 -11.57 8.71 -8.09
N ALA A 30 -12.51 7.84 -8.46
CA ALA A 30 -13.34 7.19 -7.46
C ALA A 30 -12.42 6.52 -6.43
N PRO A 31 -12.67 6.66 -5.12
CA PRO A 31 -11.94 5.90 -4.13
C PRO A 31 -11.99 4.43 -4.54
N ALA A 32 -10.86 3.74 -4.44
CA ALA A 32 -10.82 2.31 -4.70
C ALA A 32 -11.89 1.65 -3.85
N ASP A 33 -12.66 0.74 -4.45
CA ASP A 33 -13.70 0.01 -3.74
C ASP A 33 -13.07 -0.70 -2.54
N SER A 34 -13.49 -0.30 -1.33
CA SER A 34 -12.91 -0.79 -0.09
C SER A 34 -13.03 -2.31 0.04
N ASP A 35 -14.07 -2.92 -0.55
CA ASP A 35 -14.26 -4.36 -0.54
C ASP A 35 -13.21 -5.04 -1.45
N ILE A 36 -12.95 -4.48 -2.63
CA ILE A 36 -11.89 -4.96 -3.53
C ILE A 36 -10.51 -4.82 -2.87
N VAL A 37 -10.25 -3.69 -2.23
CA VAL A 37 -8.98 -3.45 -1.52
C VAL A 37 -8.82 -4.48 -0.39
N TYR A 38 -9.88 -4.71 0.38
CA TYR A 38 -9.89 -5.70 1.46
C TYR A 38 -9.58 -7.12 0.95
N GLU A 39 -10.25 -7.56 -0.13
CA GLU A 39 -10.01 -8.86 -0.74
C GLU A 39 -8.57 -9.01 -1.24
N LEU A 40 -8.00 -7.96 -1.85
CA LEU A 40 -6.61 -7.96 -2.30
C LEU A 40 -5.63 -8.08 -1.13
N PHE A 41 -5.91 -7.43 0.00
CA PHE A 41 -5.07 -7.56 1.19
C PHE A 41 -5.11 -8.98 1.78
N LEU A 42 -6.30 -9.59 1.88
CA LEU A 42 -6.42 -10.99 2.30
C LEU A 42 -5.66 -11.93 1.37
N GLN A 43 -5.77 -11.72 0.05
CA GLN A 43 -5.03 -12.50 -0.94
C GLN A 43 -3.52 -12.32 -0.77
N ALA A 44 -3.04 -11.11 -0.49
CA ALA A 44 -1.62 -10.84 -0.27
C ALA A 44 -1.10 -11.59 0.97
N PHE A 45 -1.82 -11.58 2.09
CA PHE A 45 -1.45 -12.35 3.29
C PHE A 45 -1.37 -13.85 3.01
N HIS A 46 -2.31 -14.39 2.24
CA HIS A 46 -2.27 -15.79 1.82
C HIS A 46 -1.02 -16.12 1.01
N VAL A 47 -0.69 -15.30 0.01
CA VAL A 47 0.51 -15.48 -0.83
C VAL A 47 1.79 -15.41 0.01
N GLN A 48 1.86 -14.49 0.98
CA GLN A 48 2.99 -14.40 1.90
C GLN A 48 3.16 -15.65 2.75
N TYR A 49 2.05 -16.20 3.26
CA TYR A 49 2.08 -17.46 4.01
C TYR A 49 2.61 -18.62 3.15
N GLU A 50 2.11 -18.73 1.92
CA GLU A 50 2.58 -19.74 0.97
C GLU A 50 4.06 -19.59 0.65
N LEU A 51 4.55 -18.36 0.48
CA LEU A 51 5.95 -18.07 0.22
C LEU A 51 6.85 -18.54 1.37
N VAL A 52 6.49 -18.21 2.62
CA VAL A 52 7.24 -18.63 3.81
C VAL A 52 7.21 -20.16 3.95
N GLN A 53 6.05 -20.78 3.74
CA GLN A 53 5.92 -22.24 3.78
C GLN A 53 6.74 -22.93 2.70
N ALA A 54 6.77 -22.39 1.47
CA ALA A 54 7.57 -22.92 0.39
C ALA A 54 9.08 -22.80 0.68
N ALA A 55 9.51 -21.66 1.22
CA ALA A 55 10.91 -21.45 1.62
C ALA A 55 11.33 -22.41 2.75
N PHE A 56 10.45 -22.62 3.73
CA PHE A 56 10.68 -23.58 4.81
C PHE A 56 10.77 -25.02 4.30
N LYS A 57 9.81 -25.46 3.46
CA LYS A 57 9.81 -26.81 2.85
C LYS A 57 11.04 -27.07 1.98
N LYS A 58 11.58 -26.03 1.33
CA LYS A 58 12.82 -26.10 0.55
C LYS A 58 14.10 -26.07 1.40
N GLY A 59 13.98 -25.91 2.73
CA GLY A 59 15.12 -25.78 3.63
C GLY A 59 15.90 -24.46 3.45
N GLN A 60 15.32 -23.46 2.81
CA GLN A 60 15.95 -22.16 2.58
C GLN A 60 15.97 -21.29 3.84
N ILE A 61 15.05 -21.55 4.77
CA ILE A 61 14.95 -20.88 6.06
C ILE A 61 14.80 -21.91 7.19
N PRO A 62 15.35 -21.64 8.39
CA PRO A 62 15.18 -22.50 9.55
C PRO A 62 13.75 -22.40 10.12
N ALA A 63 13.32 -23.41 10.86
CA ALA A 63 11.98 -23.49 11.46
C ALA A 63 11.66 -22.29 12.38
N THR A 64 12.66 -21.80 13.13
CA THR A 64 12.50 -20.65 14.02
C THR A 64 12.18 -19.38 13.25
N LEU A 65 12.86 -19.14 12.12
CA LEU A 65 12.58 -17.99 11.25
C LEU A 65 11.22 -18.13 10.56
N ALA A 66 10.86 -19.33 10.11
CA ALA A 66 9.55 -19.58 9.52
C ALA A 66 8.41 -19.31 10.51
N GLN A 67 8.56 -19.73 11.78
CA GLN A 67 7.59 -19.45 12.84
C GLN A 67 7.47 -17.96 13.14
N GLN A 68 8.58 -17.25 13.25
CA GLN A 68 8.57 -15.80 13.48
C GLN A 68 7.84 -15.07 12.34
N LEU A 69 8.20 -15.36 11.08
CA LEU A 69 7.58 -14.73 9.92
C LEU A 69 6.07 -15.01 9.84
N GLN A 70 5.65 -16.24 10.15
CA GLN A 70 4.22 -16.57 10.20
C GLN A 70 3.49 -15.78 11.29
N GLN A 71 4.11 -15.58 12.46
CA GLN A 71 3.52 -14.83 13.54
C GLN A 71 3.39 -13.33 13.20
N GLU A 72 4.38 -12.75 12.52
CA GLU A 72 4.33 -11.38 12.00
C GLU A 72 3.21 -11.20 10.96
N ILE A 73 3.10 -12.13 10.00
CA ILE A 73 2.01 -12.11 8.99
C ILE A 73 0.63 -12.12 9.66
N VAL A 74 0.42 -12.99 10.65
CA VAL A 74 -0.86 -13.08 11.38
C VAL A 74 -1.14 -11.82 12.21
N PHE A 75 -0.11 -11.23 12.80
CA PHE A 75 -0.24 -9.97 13.53
C PHE A 75 -0.69 -8.83 12.61
N ASP A 76 -0.05 -8.70 11.44
CA ASP A 76 -0.39 -7.69 10.45
C ASP A 76 -1.78 -7.91 9.86
N GLU A 77 -2.15 -9.15 9.54
CA GLU A 77 -3.49 -9.53 9.06
C GLU A 77 -4.56 -9.14 10.09
N THR A 78 -4.35 -9.48 11.36
CA THR A 78 -5.28 -9.16 12.45
C THR A 78 -5.39 -7.66 12.65
N GLY A 79 -4.26 -6.94 12.62
CA GLY A 79 -4.22 -5.49 12.70
C GLY A 79 -4.97 -4.83 11.54
N TYR A 80 -4.85 -5.36 10.33
CA TYR A 80 -5.57 -4.89 9.17
C TYR A 80 -7.09 -5.08 9.30
N ILE A 81 -7.53 -6.28 9.70
CA ILE A 81 -8.95 -6.60 9.92
C ILE A 81 -9.56 -5.71 11.01
N GLN A 82 -8.83 -5.49 12.12
CA GLN A 82 -9.31 -4.66 13.22
C GLN A 82 -9.43 -3.18 12.84
N ASN A 83 -8.47 -2.64 12.09
CA ASN A 83 -8.48 -1.23 11.67
C ASN A 83 -9.47 -0.94 10.53
N GLN A 84 -9.96 -1.95 9.81
CA GLN A 84 -11.04 -1.78 8.84
C GLN A 84 -12.31 -1.18 9.49
N GLN A 85 -12.62 -1.55 10.74
CA GLN A 85 -13.75 -0.98 11.47
C GLN A 85 -13.60 0.54 11.72
N ALA A 86 -12.37 1.05 11.76
CA ALA A 86 -12.06 2.47 11.92
C ALA A 86 -11.90 3.21 10.58
N PHE A 87 -11.64 2.49 9.48
CA PHE A 87 -11.49 3.07 8.14
C PHE A 87 -12.81 3.17 7.35
N LEU A 88 -13.80 2.34 7.71
CA LEU A 88 -15.15 2.36 7.13
C LEU A 88 -16.18 3.13 7.97
N SER A 89 -15.80 3.63 9.16
CA SER A 89 -16.65 4.42 10.07
C SER A 89 -16.55 5.92 9.82
#